data_AF-A0A0T5NS39-F1
#
_entry.id   AF-A0A0T5NS39-F1
#
_cell.length_a   1.000
_cell.length_b   1.000
_cell.length_c   1.000
_cell.angle_alpha   90.00
_cell.angle_beta   90.00
_cell.angle_gamma   90.00
#
_symmetry.space_group_name_H-M   'P 1'
#
loop_
_entity.id
_entity.type
_entity.pdbx_description
1 polymer ?
#
loop_
_entity_poly.entity_id
_entity_poly.type
_entity_poly.pdbx_seq_one_letter_code
_entity_poly.pdbx_strand_id
1 'polypeptide(L)' 'MSKFYKIWLIFDPRRVFVAQGAFLFLLAVMIHLVVLSNGVNWFENAAASRAAASE' A
#
# COMPACT_ATOMS: atom_id res chain seq x y z
N MET A 1 -30.90 -7.15 -19.78
CA MET A 1 -29.64 -6.45 -20.14
C MET A 1 -29.37 -5.36 -19.10
N SER A 2 -28.64 -5.70 -18.04
CA SER A 2 -28.29 -4.77 -16.95
C SER A 2 -27.44 -3.61 -17.49
N LYS A 3 -27.93 -2.37 -17.30
CA LYS A 3 -27.32 -1.14 -17.84
C LYS A 3 -26.09 -0.71 -17.01
N PHE A 4 -25.10 -1.58 -16.87
CA PHE A 4 -23.89 -1.34 -16.07
C PHE A 4 -23.06 -0.13 -16.55
N TYR A 5 -23.22 0.30 -17.81
CA TYR A 5 -22.56 1.49 -18.34
C TYR A 5 -23.03 2.82 -17.70
N LYS A 6 -24.19 2.82 -17.01
CA LYS A 6 -24.69 4.02 -16.33
C LYS A 6 -23.86 4.44 -15.12
N ILE A 7 -23.01 3.55 -14.59
CA ILE A 7 -22.11 3.91 -13.49
C ILE A 7 -21.18 5.07 -13.87
N TRP A 8 -20.81 5.16 -15.16
CA TRP A 8 -19.96 6.23 -15.71
C TRP A 8 -20.70 7.56 -15.94
N LEU A 9 -22.03 7.61 -15.81
CA LEU A 9 -22.80 8.87 -15.85
C LEU A 9 -22.79 9.60 -14.50
N ILE A 10 -22.48 8.90 -13.41
CA ILE A 10 -22.44 9.43 -12.04
C ILE A 10 -20.99 9.55 -11.55
N PHE A 11 -20.14 8.59 -11.93
CA PHE A 11 -18.76 8.56 -11.53
C PHE A 11 -17.85 8.90 -12.72
N ASP A 12 -17.19 10.06 -12.66
CA ASP A 12 -16.18 10.46 -13.64
C ASP A 12 -15.05 9.42 -13.67
N PRO A 13 -14.77 8.79 -14.83
CA PRO A 13 -13.84 7.67 -14.92
C PRO A 13 -12.46 7.98 -14.37
N ARG A 14 -11.97 9.18 -14.66
CA ARG A 14 -10.67 9.68 -14.19
C ARG A 14 -10.60 9.72 -12.67
N ARG A 15 -11.65 10.21 -12.01
CA ARG A 15 -11.66 10.35 -10.54
C ARG A 15 -11.70 9.01 -9.84
N VAL A 16 -12.43 8.03 -10.40
CA VAL A 16 -12.46 6.66 -9.85
C VAL A 16 -11.09 6.00 -9.95
N PHE A 17 -10.39 6.11 -11.08
CA PHE A 17 -9.04 5.55 -11.20
C PHE A 17 -8.02 6.24 -10.27
N VAL A 18 -8.11 7.56 -10.12
CA VAL A 18 -7.25 8.30 -9.17
C VAL A 18 -7.59 7.91 -7.73
N ALA A 19 -8.87 7.82 -7.36
CA ALA A 19 -9.29 7.42 -6.03
C ALA A 19 -8.88 5.98 -5.71
N GLN A 20 -9.04 5.05 -6.66
CA GLN A 20 -8.58 3.67 -6.53
C GLN A 20 -7.05 3.61 -6.35
N GLY A 21 -6.29 4.32 -7.20
CA GLY A 21 -4.83 4.36 -7.11
C GLY A 21 -4.35 4.96 -5.78
N ALA A 22 -4.93 6.08 -5.37
CA ALA A 22 -4.62 6.72 -4.09
C ALA A 22 -4.99 5.82 -2.91
N PHE A 23 -6.16 5.17 -2.94
CA PHE A 23 -6.61 4.27 -1.89
C PHE A 23 -5.67 3.07 -1.73
N LEU A 24 -5.31 2.42 -2.84
CA LEU A 24 -4.38 1.29 -2.82
C LEU A 24 -2.99 1.70 -2.35
N PHE A 25 -2.50 2.87 -2.76
CA PHE A 25 -1.23 3.40 -2.29
C PHE A 25 -1.22 3.66 -0.79
N LEU A 26 -2.28 4.31 -0.28
CA LEU A 26 -2.44 4.57 1.15
C LEU A 26 -2.49 3.27 1.96
N LEU A 27 -3.23 2.28 1.47
CA LEU A 27 -3.31 0.96 2.08
C LEU A 27 -1.95 0.27 2.11
N ALA A 28 -1.20 0.31 1.00
CA ALA A 28 0.14 -0.26 0.93
C ALA A 28 1.08 0.39 1.95
N VAL A 29 1.13 1.72 2.01
CA VAL A 29 1.96 2.44 2.98
C VAL A 29 1.58 2.07 4.42
N MET A 30 0.28 2.00 4.74
CA MET A 30 -0.19 1.62 6.07
C MET A 30 0.28 0.21 6.47
N ILE A 31 0.19 -0.77 5.57
CA ILE A 31 0.68 -2.13 5.83
C ILE A 31 2.19 -2.11 6.09
N HIS A 32 2.98 -1.42 5.27
CA HIS A 32 4.43 -1.38 5.46
C HIS A 32 4.81 -0.73 6.79
N LEU A 33 4.17 0.38 7.17
CA LEU A 33 4.43 1.06 8.43
C LEU A 33 4.05 0.19 9.64
N VAL A 34 2.94 -0.54 9.57
CA VAL A 34 2.55 -1.49 10.63
C VAL A 34 3.56 -2.64 10.71
N VAL A 35 3.95 -3.23 9.59
CA VAL A 35 4.95 -4.32 9.58
C VAL A 35 6.30 -3.82 10.09
N LEU A 36 6.69 -2.59 9.77
CA LEU A 36 7.91 -1.98 10.26
C LEU A 36 7.84 -1.55 11.73
N SER A 37 6.65 -1.46 12.32
CA SER A 37 6.47 -1.15 13.74
C SER A 37 6.30 -2.41 14.60
N ASN A 38 6.10 -3.59 13.99
CA ASN A 38 6.02 -4.87 14.68
C ASN A 38 7.33 -5.61 14.51
N GLY A 39 7.70 -6.52 15.44
CA GLY A 39 8.99 -7.24 15.51
C GLY A 39 9.42 -8.11 14.31
N VAL A 40 8.79 -7.93 13.16
CA VAL A 40 9.21 -8.39 11.82
C VAL A 40 9.85 -7.25 11.01
N ASN A 41 10.23 -6.13 11.63
CA ASN A 41 10.93 -5.01 10.98
C ASN A 41 12.26 -5.52 10.41
N TRP A 42 12.24 -5.73 9.10
CA TRP A 42 13.39 -6.19 8.34
C TRP A 42 14.57 -5.21 8.41
N PHE A 43 14.35 -3.91 8.68
CA PHE A 43 15.42 -2.94 8.86
C PHE A 43 16.23 -3.21 10.13
N GLU A 44 15.59 -3.55 11.24
CA GLU A 44 16.31 -3.93 12.47
C GLU A 44 17.04 -5.26 12.28
N ASN A 45 16.40 -6.24 11.64
CA ASN A 45 17.05 -7.52 11.35
C ASN A 45 18.28 -7.38 10.41
N ALA A 46 18.19 -6.51 9.40
CA ALA A 46 19.32 -6.20 8.51
C ALA A 46 20.44 -5.43 9.25
N ALA A 47 20.08 -4.51 10.16
CA ALA A 47 21.04 -3.78 10.97
C ALA A 47 21.79 -4.71 11.95
N ALA A 48 21.08 -5.61 12.63
CA ALA A 48 21.66 -6.61 13.52
C ALA A 48 22.59 -7.57 12.77
N SER A 49 22.19 -8.06 11.59
CA SER A 49 23.05 -8.89 10.74
C SER A 49 24.32 -8.17 10.28
N ARG A 50 24.24 -6.86 10.01
CA ARG A 50 25.43 -6.04 9.68
C ARG A 50 26.36 -5.87 10.88
N ALA A 51 25.82 -5.63 12.07
CA ALA A 51 26.63 -5.49 13.28
C ALA A 51 27.37 -6.79 13.63
N ALA A 52 26.70 -7.94 13.50
CA ALA A 52 27.31 -9.26 13.72
C ALA A 52 28.37 -9.65 12.68
N ALA A 53 28.36 -9.05 11.49
CA ALA A 53 29.38 -9.29 10.45
C ALA A 53 30.61 -8.37 10.58
N SER A 54 30.53 -7.34 11.43
CA SER A 54 31.64 -6.42 11.72
C SER A 54 32.43 -6.79 12.98
N GLU A 55 32.01 -7.85 13.68
CA GLU A 55 32.72 -8.48 14.80
C GLU A 55 33.36 -9.79 14.33
#